data_AF-A0A0P0E0R1-F1
#
_entry.id   AF-A0A0P0E0R1-F1
#
_cell.length_a   1.000
_cell.length_b   1.000
_cell.length_c   1.000
_cell.angle_alpha   90.00
_cell.angle_beta   90.00
_cell.angle_gamma   90.00
#
_symmetry.space_group_name_H-M   'P 1'
#
loop_
_entity.id
_entity.type
_entity.pdbx_description
1 polymer ?
#
loop_
_entity_poly.entity_id
_entity_poly.type
_entity_poly.pdbx_seq_one_letter_code
_entity_poly.pdbx_strand_id
1 'polypeptide(L)'
;MEATERGSRGSLAPFVVFAVLGVPAMFVVWTWYGLSFFEEMTEQPKALAAGTTMEGQGMLFGLPPLIVAHVVGLLVLGGFARRAARPGRRAMVWAVIAVAAASVAGILLAQLVWEGRLFEMGANSPPPYVP
;
A
#
# COMPACT_ATOMS: atom_id res chain seq x y z
N MET A 1 4.62 -9.04 -52.53
CA MET A 1 5.09 -8.15 -51.45
C MET A 1 3.90 -7.88 -50.52
N GLU A 2 3.69 -8.76 -49.55
CA GLU A 2 2.69 -8.55 -48.50
C GLU A 2 3.34 -7.74 -47.37
N ALA A 3 2.93 -6.48 -47.25
CA ALA A 3 3.22 -5.69 -46.08
C ALA A 3 2.40 -6.23 -44.91
N THR A 4 2.97 -7.14 -44.13
CA THR A 4 2.47 -7.47 -42.79
C THR A 4 2.52 -6.20 -41.93
N GLU A 5 1.40 -5.50 -41.83
CA GLU A 5 1.16 -4.50 -40.79
C GLU A 5 1.29 -5.21 -39.43
N ARG A 6 2.50 -5.16 -38.84
CA ARG A 6 2.69 -5.43 -37.42
C ARG A 6 2.06 -4.27 -36.68
N GLY A 7 0.75 -4.35 -36.43
CA GLY A 7 0.07 -3.51 -35.47
C GLY A 7 0.89 -3.53 -34.18
N SER A 8 1.47 -2.39 -33.83
CA SER A 8 2.30 -2.22 -32.63
C SER A 8 1.45 -2.51 -31.40
N ARG A 9 1.47 -3.76 -30.92
CA ARG A 9 0.90 -4.12 -29.63
C ARG A 9 1.74 -3.39 -28.58
N GLY A 10 1.14 -2.45 -27.86
CA GLY A 10 1.83 -1.69 -26.82
C GLY A 10 2.53 -2.63 -25.83
N SER A 11 3.78 -2.31 -25.47
CA SER A 11 4.61 -3.15 -24.61
C SER A 11 3.99 -3.34 -23.23
N LEU A 12 3.96 -4.59 -22.75
CA LEU A 12 3.56 -4.94 -21.37
C LEU A 12 4.70 -4.73 -20.36
N ALA A 13 5.93 -4.55 -20.81
CA ALA A 13 7.09 -4.35 -19.95
C ALA A 13 6.89 -3.27 -18.87
N PRO A 14 6.42 -2.04 -19.18
CA PRO A 14 6.21 -1.02 -18.14
C PRO A 14 5.16 -1.45 -17.11
N PHE A 15 4.09 -2.14 -17.52
CA PHE A 15 3.09 -2.64 -16.58
C PHE A 15 3.71 -3.60 -15.57
N VAL A 16 4.52 -4.56 -16.05
CA VAL A 16 5.16 -5.56 -15.18
C VAL A 16 6.19 -4.91 -14.25
N VAL A 17 7.02 -4.00 -14.78
CA VAL A 17 8.04 -3.30 -13.98
C VAL A 17 7.38 -2.53 -12.84
N PHE A 18 6.35 -1.73 -13.12
CA PHE A 18 5.64 -0.97 -12.09
C PHE A 18 4.85 -1.85 -11.12
N ALA A 19 4.33 -2.99 -11.57
CA ALA A 19 3.67 -3.95 -10.67
C ALA A 19 4.66 -4.54 -9.66
N VAL A 20 5.88 -4.89 -10.10
CA VAL A 20 6.93 -5.39 -9.21
C VAL A 20 7.43 -4.30 -8.26
N LEU A 21 7.66 -3.08 -8.76
CA LEU A 21 8.05 -1.92 -7.93
C LEU A 21 6.95 -1.51 -6.94
N GLY A 22 5.69 -1.88 -7.21
CA GLY A 22 4.58 -1.69 -6.29
C GLY A 22 4.78 -2.42 -4.96
N VAL A 23 5.50 -3.56 -4.94
CA VAL A 23 5.74 -4.34 -3.71
C VAL A 23 6.55 -3.56 -2.68
N PRO A 24 7.77 -3.06 -2.96
CA PRO A 24 8.52 -2.28 -1.98
C PRO A 24 7.79 -0.97 -1.62
N ALA A 25 7.08 -0.34 -2.56
CA ALA A 25 6.27 0.84 -2.25
C ALA A 25 5.15 0.53 -1.25
N MET A 26 4.40 -0.56 -1.46
CA MET A 26 3.35 -0.99 -0.54
C MET A 26 3.93 -1.40 0.82
N PHE A 27 5.07 -2.09 0.85
CA PHE A 27 5.76 -2.41 2.10
C PHE A 27 6.11 -1.16 2.92
N VAL A 28 6.69 -0.14 2.29
CA VAL A 28 7.02 1.13 2.96
C VAL A 28 5.77 1.78 3.56
N VAL A 29 4.67 1.82 2.82
CA VAL A 29 3.45 2.49 3.26
C VAL A 29 2.69 1.69 4.32
N TRP A 30 2.72 0.35 4.27
CA TRP A 30 2.22 -0.49 5.36
C TRP A 30 3.09 -0.39 6.62
N THR A 31 4.40 -0.20 6.46
CA THR A 31 5.30 0.07 7.60
C THR A 31 5.01 1.44 8.20
N TRP A 32 4.76 2.46 7.37
CA TRP A 32 4.31 3.77 7.82
C TRP A 32 2.99 3.70 8.61
N TYR A 33 2.03 2.93 8.11
CA TYR A 33 0.77 2.68 8.83
C TYR A 33 1.02 2.14 10.23
N GLY A 34 1.86 1.09 10.36
CA GLY A 34 2.24 0.57 11.67
C GLY A 34 2.99 1.58 12.55
N LEU A 35 3.86 2.40 11.95
CA LEU A 35 4.60 3.44 12.67
C LEU A 35 3.67 4.50 13.28
N SER A 36 2.63 4.92 12.55
CA SER A 36 1.63 5.86 13.08
C SER A 36 0.89 5.28 14.28
N PHE A 37 0.54 4.00 14.25
CA PHE A 37 -0.09 3.32 15.39
C PHE A 37 0.88 3.09 16.55
N PHE A 38 2.16 2.81 16.25
CA PHE A 38 3.20 2.71 17.26
C PHE A 38 3.38 4.04 18.01
N GLU A 39 3.41 5.16 17.29
CA GLU A 39 3.46 6.50 17.88
C GLU A 39 2.25 6.76 18.79
N GLU A 40 1.03 6.46 18.32
CA GLU A 40 -0.20 6.53 19.12
C GLU A 40 -0.05 5.74 20.43
N MET A 41 0.41 4.49 20.38
CA MET A 41 0.60 3.65 21.57
C MET A 41 1.63 4.23 22.54
N THR A 42 2.77 4.72 22.02
CA THR A 42 3.86 5.23 22.87
C THR A 42 3.56 6.60 23.50
N GLU A 43 2.75 7.43 22.83
CA GLU A 43 2.40 8.77 23.31
C GLU A 43 1.11 8.79 24.15
N GLN A 44 0.26 7.76 24.06
CA GLN A 44 -1.01 7.69 24.80
C GLN A 44 -0.86 7.90 26.32
N PRO A 45 0.10 7.29 27.05
CA PRO A 45 0.24 7.51 28.49
C PRO A 45 0.54 8.97 28.86
N LYS A 46 1.29 9.67 28.02
CA LYS A 46 1.64 11.08 28.22
C LYS A 46 0.43 11.98 27.95
N ALA A 47 -0.32 11.70 26.88
CA ALA A 47 -1.57 12.39 26.58
C ALA A 47 -2.58 12.24 27.72
N LEU A 48 -2.76 11.03 28.25
CA LEU A 48 -3.64 10.77 29.39
C LEU A 48 -3.20 11.54 30.65
N ALA A 49 -1.89 11.59 30.94
CA ALA A 49 -1.36 12.38 32.05
C ALA A 49 -1.62 13.90 31.89
N ALA A 50 -1.74 14.39 30.65
CA ALA A 50 -2.10 15.77 30.32
C ALA A 50 -3.62 16.01 30.20
N GLY A 51 -4.45 15.00 30.47
CA GLY A 51 -5.92 15.09 30.34
C GLY A 51 -6.42 15.08 28.88
N THR A 52 -5.62 14.58 27.94
CA THR A 52 -5.96 14.44 26.51
C THR A 52 -5.90 12.97 26.06
N THR A 53 -6.05 12.69 24.76
CA THR A 53 -5.97 11.34 24.18
C THR A 53 -5.30 11.37 22.81
N MET A 54 -4.56 10.30 22.47
CA MET A 54 -4.01 9.99 21.15
C MET A 54 -4.89 9.00 20.37
N GLU A 55 -6.02 8.58 20.93
CA GLU A 55 -6.92 7.63 20.26
C GLU A 55 -7.26 8.07 18.83
N GLY A 56 -6.97 7.20 17.87
CA GLY A 56 -7.25 7.41 16.46
C GLY A 56 -6.21 8.22 15.68
N GLN A 57 -5.16 8.75 16.34
CA GLN A 57 -4.08 9.47 15.66
C GLN A 57 -3.31 8.56 14.67
N GLY A 58 -3.11 7.30 15.02
CA GLY A 58 -2.48 6.30 14.17
C GLY A 58 -3.27 6.06 12.89
N MET A 59 -4.60 6.00 12.97
CA MET A 59 -5.46 5.93 11.79
C MET A 59 -5.40 7.22 10.96
N LEU A 60 -5.48 8.38 11.63
CA LEU A 60 -5.49 9.69 10.99
C LEU A 60 -4.23 9.95 10.16
N PHE A 61 -3.06 9.52 10.63
CA PHE A 61 -1.77 9.71 9.94
C PHE A 61 -1.31 8.51 9.11
N GLY A 62 -1.75 7.30 9.47
CA GLY A 62 -1.35 6.07 8.78
C GLY A 62 -2.19 5.76 7.54
N LEU A 63 -3.50 6.00 7.59
CA LEU A 63 -4.42 5.62 6.52
C LEU A 63 -4.30 6.49 5.25
N PRO A 64 -4.16 7.83 5.32
CA PRO A 64 -4.12 8.66 4.11
C PRO A 64 -2.96 8.31 3.16
N PRO A 65 -1.71 8.14 3.61
CA PRO A 65 -0.61 7.69 2.74
C PRO A 65 -0.92 6.34 2.06
N LEU A 66 -1.56 5.42 2.78
CA LEU A 66 -1.96 4.11 2.27
C LEU A 66 -2.99 4.23 1.15
N ILE A 67 -4.04 5.04 1.33
CA ILE A 67 -5.05 5.31 0.29
C ILE A 67 -4.39 5.93 -0.93
N VAL A 68 -3.54 6.94 -0.74
CA VAL A 68 -2.84 7.63 -1.84
C VAL A 68 -1.98 6.64 -2.63
N ALA A 69 -1.24 5.76 -1.97
CA ALA A 69 -0.42 4.75 -2.65
C ALA A 69 -1.25 3.79 -3.52
N HIS A 70 -2.43 3.35 -3.03
CA HIS A 70 -3.33 2.51 -3.82
C HIS A 70 -3.90 3.25 -5.03
N VAL A 71 -4.35 4.49 -4.84
CA VAL A 71 -4.90 5.33 -5.93
C VAL A 71 -3.84 5.58 -6.99
N VAL A 72 -2.62 5.97 -6.60
CA VAL A 72 -1.50 6.21 -7.52
C VAL A 72 -1.15 4.92 -8.26
N GLY A 73 -1.02 3.79 -7.56
CA GLY A 73 -0.75 2.49 -8.17
C GLY A 73 -1.80 2.10 -9.22
N LEU A 74 -3.09 2.32 -8.91
CA LEU A 74 -4.20 2.04 -9.83
C LEU A 74 -4.17 2.94 -11.07
N LEU A 75 -3.90 4.24 -10.88
CA LEU A 75 -3.82 5.20 -11.99
C LEU A 75 -2.65 4.87 -12.93
N VAL A 76 -1.47 4.58 -12.37
CA VAL A 76 -0.26 4.25 -13.13
C VAL A 76 -0.44 2.94 -13.90
N LEU A 77 -0.83 1.86 -13.22
CA LEU A 77 -1.01 0.55 -13.84
C LEU A 77 -2.20 0.53 -14.80
N GLY A 78 -3.29 1.23 -14.47
CA GLY A 78 -4.43 1.41 -15.37
C GLY A 78 -4.05 2.15 -16.65
N GLY A 79 -3.22 3.18 -16.55
CA GLY A 79 -2.66 3.91 -17.70
C GLY A 79 -1.84 3.01 -18.62
N PHE A 80 -0.91 2.22 -18.06
CA PHE A 80 -0.11 1.28 -18.84
C PHE A 80 -0.94 0.14 -19.44
N ALA A 81 -1.88 -0.44 -18.68
CA ALA A 81 -2.73 -1.52 -19.16
C ALA A 81 -3.64 -1.08 -20.31
N ARG A 82 -4.14 0.16 -20.30
CA ARG A 82 -4.92 0.75 -21.40
C ARG A 82 -4.06 0.95 -22.66
N ARG A 83 -2.82 1.43 -22.50
CA ARG A 83 -1.87 1.62 -23.62
C ARG A 83 -1.42 0.30 -24.24
N ALA A 84 -1.34 -0.79 -23.47
CA ALA A 84 -0.97 -2.12 -23.95
C ALA A 84 -2.11 -2.89 -24.67
N ALA A 85 -3.07 -2.17 -25.28
CA ALA A 85 -4.17 -2.70 -26.08
C ALA A 85 -5.18 -3.61 -25.34
N ARG A 86 -5.35 -3.48 -24.02
CA ARG A 86 -6.46 -4.13 -23.30
C ARG A 86 -7.69 -3.20 -23.25
N PRO A 87 -8.86 -3.60 -23.77
CA PRO A 87 -10.03 -2.74 -23.80
C PRO A 87 -10.52 -2.41 -22.37
N GLY A 88 -10.64 -1.10 -22.09
CA GLY A 88 -11.32 -0.47 -20.96
C GLY A 88 -11.37 -1.28 -19.66
N ARG A 89 -12.46 -2.02 -19.48
CA ARG A 89 -12.79 -2.74 -18.23
C ARG A 89 -11.77 -3.84 -17.89
N ARG A 90 -11.23 -4.55 -18.89
CA ARG A 90 -10.21 -5.60 -18.65
C ARG A 90 -8.90 -4.99 -18.16
N ALA A 91 -8.49 -3.84 -18.70
CA ALA A 91 -7.29 -3.13 -18.24
C ALA A 91 -7.38 -2.73 -16.76
N MET A 92 -8.55 -2.22 -16.34
CA MET A 92 -8.78 -1.85 -14.94
C MET A 92 -8.75 -3.06 -14.00
N VAL A 93 -9.37 -4.18 -14.38
CA VAL A 93 -9.34 -5.42 -13.58
C VAL A 93 -7.89 -5.88 -13.35
N TRP A 94 -7.05 -5.85 -14.39
CA TRP A 94 -5.65 -6.21 -14.24
C TRP A 94 -4.85 -5.25 -13.36
N ALA A 95 -5.10 -3.94 -13.46
CA ALA A 95 -4.49 -2.96 -12.58
C ALA A 95 -4.89 -3.18 -11.12
N VAL A 96 -6.17 -3.43 -10.85
CA VAL A 96 -6.68 -3.75 -9.51
C VAL A 96 -6.03 -5.01 -8.95
N ILE A 97 -5.96 -6.09 -9.74
CA ILE A 97 -5.32 -7.33 -9.32
C ILE A 97 -3.84 -7.09 -8.97
N ALA A 98 -3.12 -6.35 -9.81
CA ALA A 98 -1.70 -6.06 -9.58
C ALA A 98 -1.48 -5.20 -8.32
N VAL A 99 -2.29 -4.16 -8.10
CA VAL A 99 -2.22 -3.34 -6.89
C VAL A 99 -2.58 -4.16 -5.65
N ALA A 100 -3.62 -4.99 -5.72
CA ALA A 100 -4.02 -5.86 -4.63
C ALA A 100 -2.93 -6.88 -4.29
N ALA A 101 -2.32 -7.51 -5.29
CA ALA A 101 -1.22 -8.46 -5.09
C ALA A 101 0.01 -7.79 -4.47
N ALA A 102 0.39 -6.60 -4.95
CA ALA A 102 1.48 -5.81 -4.38
C ALA A 102 1.17 -5.38 -2.94
N SER A 103 -0.08 -4.99 -2.66
CA SER A 103 -0.53 -4.61 -1.32
C SER A 103 -0.49 -5.80 -0.36
N VAL A 104 -1.00 -6.96 -0.76
CA VAL A 104 -0.92 -8.20 0.04
C VAL A 104 0.54 -8.55 0.35
N ALA A 105 1.43 -8.51 -0.64
CA ALA A 105 2.86 -8.74 -0.40
C ALA A 105 3.45 -7.70 0.58
N GLY A 106 3.09 -6.43 0.42
CA GLY A 106 3.49 -5.35 1.33
C GLY A 106 2.99 -5.57 2.77
N ILE A 107 1.72 -5.97 2.95
CA ILE A 107 1.15 -6.33 4.26
C ILE A 107 1.95 -7.45 4.88
N LEU A 108 2.18 -8.54 4.15
CA LEU A 108 2.89 -9.71 4.68
C LEU A 108 4.30 -9.34 5.15
N LEU A 109 5.01 -8.51 4.40
CA LEU A 109 6.33 -8.02 4.80
C LEU A 109 6.26 -7.08 6.02
N ALA A 110 5.30 -6.15 6.06
CA ALA A 110 5.11 -5.27 7.20
C ALA A 110 4.73 -6.04 8.47
N GLN A 111 3.94 -7.11 8.34
CA GLN A 111 3.64 -8.00 9.46
C GLN A 111 4.89 -8.62 10.08
N LEU A 112 5.91 -8.94 9.28
CA LEU A 112 7.19 -9.43 9.82
C LEU A 112 7.93 -8.36 10.64
N VAL A 113 7.88 -7.09 10.19
CA VAL A 113 8.49 -5.96 10.92
C VAL A 113 7.78 -5.72 12.25
N TRP A 114 6.47 -5.92 12.30
CA TRP A 114 5.62 -5.62 13.44
C TRP A 114 5.25 -6.86 14.28
N GLU A 115 5.99 -7.97 14.14
CA GLU A 115 5.79 -9.22 14.89
C GLU A 115 4.36 -9.79 14.79
N GLY A 116 3.68 -9.58 13.66
CA GLY A 116 2.31 -10.03 13.43
C GLY A 116 1.22 -9.14 14.04
N ARG A 117 1.58 -8.06 14.74
CA ARG A 117 0.63 -7.22 15.49
C ARG A 117 0.12 -6.00 14.73
N LEU A 118 0.43 -5.85 13.43
CA LEU A 118 0.13 -4.62 12.69
C LEU A 118 -1.35 -4.19 12.77
N PHE A 119 -2.27 -5.14 12.87
CA PHE A 119 -3.72 -4.88 12.97
C PHE A 119 -4.26 -4.91 14.41
N GLU A 120 -3.41 -5.20 15.39
CA GLU A 120 -3.73 -5.24 16.81
C GLU A 120 -3.25 -3.98 17.55
N MET A 121 -2.59 -3.05 16.85
CA MET A 121 -2.09 -1.80 17.42
C MET A 121 -3.18 -0.74 17.56
N GLY A 122 -3.02 0.16 18.53
CA GLY A 122 -3.96 1.24 18.85
C GLY A 122 -3.80 1.71 20.29
N ALA A 123 -4.38 2.86 20.64
CA ALA A 123 -4.20 3.51 21.95
C ALA A 123 -4.45 2.60 23.17
N ASN A 124 -5.32 1.59 23.05
CA ASN A 124 -5.63 0.66 24.15
C ASN A 124 -4.75 -0.60 24.18
N SER A 125 -3.80 -0.71 23.25
CA SER A 125 -2.93 -1.86 23.11
C SER A 125 -1.73 -1.72 24.03
N PRO A 126 -1.32 -2.76 24.76
CA PRO A 126 -0.14 -2.69 25.59
C PRO A 126 1.07 -2.38 24.69
N PRO A 127 1.94 -1.42 25.08
CA PRO A 127 3.15 -1.15 24.31
C PRO A 127 3.98 -2.43 24.24
N PRO A 128 4.70 -2.67 23.12
CA PRO A 128 5.61 -3.79 23.04
C PRO A 128 6.58 -3.74 24.23
N TYR A 129 6.61 -4.84 24.99
CA TYR A 129 7.48 -4.97 26.16
C TYR A 129 8.94 -4.89 25.72
N VAL A 130 9.64 -3.85 26.15
CA VAL A 130 11.10 -3.74 26.04
C VAL A 130 11.67 -4.06 27.43
N PRO A 131 12.34 -5.21 27.62
CA PRO A 131 12.95 -5.58 28.91
C PRO A 131 14.09 -4.64 29.33
#